data_AF-A0A9P1EXR2-F1
#
_entry.id   AF-A0A9P1EXR2-F1
#
_cell.length_a   1.000
_cell.length_b   1.000
_cell.length_c   1.000
_cell.angle_alpha   90.00
_cell.angle_beta   90.00
_cell.angle_gamma   90.00
#
_symmetry.space_group_name_H-M   'P 1'
#
loop_
_entity.id
_entity.type
_entity.pdbx_description
1 polymer ?
#
loop_
_entity_poly.entity_id
_entity_poly.type
_entity_poly.pdbx_seq_one_letter_code
_entity_poly.pdbx_strand_id
1 'polypeptide(L)'
;MNLSDVRIRKQIGIVISALAEGTKSHVPYRDSKLTRILQESLGGNSRTTVIICASPSHFNEAETKSTLLFGQRAKTIKNVVQVNEELTAEEWMRRYEK
;
A
#
# COMPACT_ATOMS: atom_id res chain seq x y z
N MET A 1 -22.67 9.64 -1.66
CA MET A 1 -21.21 9.38 -1.64
C MET A 1 -20.54 10.56 -2.33
N ASN A 2 -19.71 11.33 -1.66
CA ASN A 2 -19.16 12.57 -2.24
C ASN A 2 -18.11 12.24 -3.32
N LEU A 3 -17.98 13.10 -4.33
CA LEU A 3 -17.03 12.95 -5.44
C LEU A 3 -15.57 12.77 -4.98
N SER A 4 -15.21 13.35 -3.83
CA SER A 4 -13.91 13.18 -3.18
C SER A 4 -13.66 11.74 -2.70
N ASP A 5 -14.66 11.07 -2.14
CA ASP A 5 -14.53 9.70 -1.63
C ASP A 5 -14.33 8.70 -2.77
N VAL A 6 -15.05 8.89 -3.87
CA VAL A 6 -14.94 8.05 -5.07
C VAL A 6 -13.53 8.17 -5.67
N ARG A 7 -12.97 9.39 -5.69
CA ARG A 7 -11.61 9.63 -6.20
C ARG A 7 -10.54 8.97 -5.34
N ILE A 8 -10.65 9.03 -4.01
CA ILE A 8 -9.66 8.44 -3.10
C ILE A 8 -9.62 6.91 -3.24
N ARG A 9 -10.78 6.24 -3.29
CA ARG A 9 -10.85 4.78 -3.48
C ARG A 9 -10.15 4.35 -4.77
N LYS A 10 -10.39 5.10 -5.86
CA LYS A 10 -9.77 4.84 -7.16
C LYS A 10 -8.24 4.91 -7.08
N GLN A 11 -7.68 5.88 -6.35
CA GLN A 11 -6.23 6.08 -6.36
C GLN A 11 -5.49 4.99 -5.60
N ILE A 12 -6.06 4.51 -4.48
CA ILE A 12 -5.54 3.34 -3.78
C ILE A 12 -5.59 2.10 -4.68
N GLY A 13 -6.70 1.91 -5.43
CA GLY A 13 -6.82 0.79 -6.38
C GLY A 13 -5.74 0.78 -7.46
N ILE A 14 -5.36 1.96 -7.98
CA ILE A 14 -4.29 2.11 -8.98
C ILE A 14 -2.93 1.73 -8.38
N VAL A 15 -2.60 2.27 -7.19
CA VAL A 15 -1.33 1.97 -6.51
C VAL A 15 -1.20 0.48 -6.21
N ILE A 16 -2.25 -0.16 -5.68
CA ILE A 16 -2.25 -1.59 -5.39
C ILE A 16 -2.09 -2.43 -6.66
N SER A 17 -2.73 -2.04 -7.77
CA SER A 17 -2.61 -2.77 -9.03
C SER A 17 -1.19 -2.67 -9.59
N ALA A 18 -0.60 -1.47 -9.61
CA ALA A 18 0.78 -1.26 -10.06
C ALA A 18 1.80 -2.05 -9.22
N LEU A 19 1.59 -2.13 -7.91
CA LEU A 19 2.43 -2.92 -7.00
C LEU A 19 2.24 -4.43 -7.20
N ALA A 20 1.00 -4.88 -7.41
CA ALA A 20 0.68 -6.29 -7.61
C ALA A 20 1.22 -6.84 -8.93
N GLU A 21 1.28 -6.01 -9.98
CA GLU A 21 1.86 -6.35 -11.28
C GLU A 21 3.40 -6.50 -11.21
N GLY A 22 4.04 -6.05 -10.13
CA GLY A 22 5.48 -6.14 -9.94
C GLY A 22 6.28 -5.31 -10.95
N THR A 23 5.63 -4.39 -11.66
CA THR A 23 6.30 -3.46 -12.56
C THR A 23 7.19 -2.56 -11.73
N LYS A 24 8.51 -2.63 -11.92
CA LYS A 24 9.50 -1.70 -11.32
C LYS A 24 9.37 -0.27 -11.87
N SER A 25 8.28 0.05 -12.55
CA SER A 25 7.97 1.38 -13.08
C SER A 25 7.45 2.28 -11.96
N HIS A 26 7.24 3.55 -12.29
CA HIS A 26 6.74 4.57 -11.37
C HIS A 26 5.37 4.19 -10.78
N VAL A 27 5.32 3.94 -9.46
CA VAL A 27 4.07 3.77 -8.72
C VAL A 27 3.51 5.16 -8.34
N PRO A 28 2.26 5.49 -8.69
CA PRO A 28 1.72 6.85 -8.58
C PRO A 28 1.25 7.20 -7.16
N TYR A 29 2.10 7.09 -6.15
CA TYR A 29 1.76 7.50 -4.78
C TYR A 29 1.37 8.98 -4.69
N ARG A 30 1.89 9.82 -5.59
CA ARG A 30 1.72 11.27 -5.58
C ARG A 30 0.31 11.74 -5.94
N ASP A 31 -0.51 10.88 -6.53
CA ASP A 31 -1.85 11.22 -7.01
C ASP A 31 -2.85 11.50 -5.86
N SER A 32 -2.53 11.10 -4.63
CA SER A 32 -3.33 11.46 -3.46
C SER A 32 -2.46 11.64 -2.20
N LYS A 33 -2.89 12.51 -1.27
CA LYS A 33 -2.21 12.67 0.02
C LYS A 33 -2.20 11.36 0.81
N LEU A 34 -3.28 10.57 0.75
CA LEU A 34 -3.40 9.31 1.46
C LEU A 34 -2.38 8.28 0.96
N THR A 35 -2.26 8.10 -0.36
CA THR A 35 -1.28 7.18 -0.95
C THR A 35 0.16 7.63 -0.72
N ARG A 36 0.43 8.93 -0.56
CA ARG A 36 1.76 9.43 -0.14
C ARG A 36 2.09 9.04 1.29
N ILE A 37 1.13 9.19 2.21
CA ILE A 37 1.32 8.83 3.62
C ILE A 37 1.52 7.31 3.75
N LEU A 38 0.77 6.53 2.96
CA LEU A 38 0.82 5.07 2.99
C LEU A 38 1.93 4.46 2.12
N GLN A 39 2.79 5.26 1.52
CA GLN A 39 3.83 4.77 0.62
C GLN A 39 4.73 3.72 1.29
N GLU A 40 5.11 3.95 2.55
CA GLU A 40 5.94 3.00 3.30
C GLU A 40 5.20 1.69 3.60
N SER A 41 3.89 1.79 3.85
CA SER A 41 3.01 0.65 4.08
C SER A 41 2.79 -0.19 2.82
N LEU A 42 2.82 0.43 1.65
CA LEU A 42 2.51 -0.20 0.37
C LEU A 42 3.79 -0.30 -0.47
N GLY A 43 4.65 -1.28 -0.18
CA GLY A 43 5.88 -1.54 -0.96
C GLY A 43 7.18 -1.03 -0.33
N GLY A 44 7.16 -0.48 0.89
CA GLY A 44 8.34 0.01 1.61
C GLY A 44 8.73 -0.83 2.84
N ASN A 45 9.33 -0.18 3.83
CA ASN A 45 9.73 -0.74 5.12
C ASN A 45 8.58 -0.71 6.14
N SER A 46 7.60 -1.61 5.94
CA SER A 46 6.49 -1.78 6.89
C SER A 46 5.90 -3.18 6.82
N ARG A 47 5.46 -3.71 7.97
CA ARG A 47 4.62 -4.92 8.03
C ARG A 47 3.17 -4.49 7.96
N THR A 48 2.59 -4.58 6.77
CA THR A 48 1.24 -4.04 6.51
C THR A 48 0.19 -5.14 6.46
N THR A 49 -0.93 -4.91 7.15
CA THR A 49 -2.14 -5.74 7.11
C THR A 49 -3.29 -4.92 6.56
N VAL A 50 -4.05 -5.50 5.62
CA VAL A 50 -5.23 -4.87 5.01
C VAL A 50 -6.46 -5.65 5.45
N ILE A 51 -7.40 -4.96 6.11
CA ILE A 51 -8.71 -5.51 6.47
C ILE A 51 -9.71 -5.04 5.41
N ILE A 52 -10.33 -6.00 4.73
CA ILE A 52 -11.38 -5.72 3.75
C ILE A 52 -12.76 -5.92 4.41
N CYS A 53 -13.65 -4.95 4.23
CA CYS A 53 -15.00 -4.99 4.78
C CYS A 53 -16.00 -5.09 3.62
N ALA A 54 -16.82 -6.14 3.61
CA ALA A 54 -17.78 -6.41 2.55
C ALA A 54 -19.14 -6.81 3.13
N SER A 55 -20.22 -6.50 2.41
CA SER A 55 -21.60 -6.85 2.77
C SER A 55 -21.96 -8.23 2.21
N PRO A 56 -22.64 -9.11 2.97
CA PRO A 56 -23.13 -10.38 2.46
C PRO A 56 -24.43 -10.25 1.65
N SER A 57 -25.03 -9.06 1.57
CA SER A 57 -26.29 -8.84 0.83
C SER A 57 -26.09 -8.93 -0.69
N HIS A 58 -27.00 -9.62 -1.37
CA HIS A 58 -27.01 -9.73 -2.85
C HIS A 58 -27.08 -8.35 -3.52
N PHE A 59 -27.77 -7.37 -2.92
CA PHE A 59 -27.82 -6.00 -3.43
C PHE A 59 -26.43 -5.35 -3.54
N ASN A 60 -25.46 -5.81 -2.72
CA ASN A 60 -24.10 -5.29 -2.71
C ASN A 60 -23.10 -6.18 -3.45
N GLU A 61 -23.56 -7.18 -4.23
CA GLU A 61 -22.68 -8.18 -4.86
C GLU A 61 -21.55 -7.54 -5.68
N ALA A 62 -21.85 -6.51 -6.48
CA ALA A 62 -20.86 -5.84 -7.33
C ALA A 62 -19.75 -5.13 -6.51
N GLU A 63 -20.12 -4.47 -5.41
CA GLU A 63 -19.17 -3.80 -4.52
C GLU A 63 -18.37 -4.82 -3.70
N THR A 64 -19.02 -5.87 -3.20
CA THR A 64 -18.38 -6.98 -2.49
C THR A 64 -17.34 -7.67 -3.37
N LYS A 65 -17.69 -7.97 -4.63
CA LYS A 65 -16.75 -8.55 -5.61
C LYS A 65 -15.56 -7.62 -5.85
N SER A 66 -15.79 -6.32 -6.00
CA SER A 66 -14.73 -5.32 -6.19
C SER A 66 -13.77 -5.27 -4.99
N THR A 67 -14.31 -5.31 -3.77
CA THR A 67 -13.55 -5.36 -2.51
C THR A 67 -12.71 -6.63 -2.39
N LEU A 68 -13.27 -7.79 -2.76
CA LEU A 68 -12.54 -9.06 -2.75
C LEU A 68 -11.39 -9.08 -3.76
N LEU A 69 -11.62 -8.59 -4.99
CA LEU A 69 -10.59 -8.48 -6.03
C LEU A 69 -9.48 -7.51 -5.62
N PHE A 70 -9.84 -6.42 -4.93
CA PHE A 70 -8.85 -5.52 -4.34
C PHE A 70 -7.98 -6.25 -3.31
N GLY A 71 -8.58 -6.99 -2.37
CA GLY A 71 -7.85 -7.78 -1.38
C GLY A 71 -6.95 -8.85 -2.00
N GLN A 72 -7.42 -9.51 -3.06
CA GLN A 72 -6.65 -10.50 -3.80
C GLN A 72 -5.37 -9.90 -4.41
N ARG A 73 -5.45 -8.70 -5.00
CA ARG A 73 -4.27 -7.98 -5.52
C ARG A 73 -3.37 -7.49 -4.39
N ALA A 74 -3.93 -6.88 -3.35
CA ALA A 74 -3.15 -6.38 -2.22
C ALA A 74 -2.32 -7.50 -1.54
N LYS A 75 -2.85 -8.72 -1.50
CA LYS A 75 -2.16 -9.90 -0.93
C LYS A 75 -0.86 -10.26 -1.66
N THR A 76 -0.68 -9.91 -2.93
CA THR A 76 0.52 -10.28 -3.70
C THR A 76 1.67 -9.29 -3.52
N ILE A 77 1.42 -8.13 -2.90
CA ILE A 77 2.42 -7.09 -2.66
C ILE A 77 3.42 -7.57 -1.61
N LYS A 78 4.71 -7.35 -1.88
CA LYS A 78 5.81 -7.69 -0.97
C LYS A 78 6.52 -6.43 -0.52
N ASN A 79 6.61 -6.27 0.80
CA ASN A 79 7.38 -5.21 1.44
C ASN A 79 8.76 -5.73 1.82
N VAL A 80 9.78 -4.86 1.73
CA VAL A 80 11.14 -5.16 2.19
C VAL A 80 11.32 -4.49 3.54
N VAL A 81 11.26 -5.29 4.60
CA VAL A 81 11.26 -4.77 5.98
C VAL A 81 12.64 -4.82 6.62
N GLN A 82 13.01 -3.74 7.30
CA GLN A 82 14.26 -3.54 8.03
C GLN A 82 13.95 -2.87 9.38
N VAL A 83 14.74 -3.17 10.41
CA VAL A 83 14.58 -2.52 11.72
C VAL A 83 14.99 -1.05 11.58
N ASN A 84 14.13 -0.14 12.05
CA ASN A 84 14.41 1.29 12.08
C ASN A 84 15.36 1.59 13.26
N GLU A 85 16.66 1.48 13.02
CA GLU A 85 17.70 1.81 13.98
C GLU A 85 18.10 3.28 13.83
N GLU A 86 18.09 4.03 14.94
CA GLU A 86 18.67 5.37 14.99
C GLU A 86 20.09 5.27 15.53
N LEU A 87 21.07 5.62 14.70
CA LEU A 87 22.48 5.65 15.06
C LEU A 87 23.02 7.06 14.80
N THR A 88 23.93 7.51 15.67
CA THR A 88 24.69 8.72 15.43
C THR A 88 25.61 8.55 14.22
N ALA A 89 26.04 9.67 13.62
CA ALA A 89 26.96 9.63 12.48
C ALA A 89 28.25 8.84 12.79
N GLU A 90 28.77 8.97 14.02
CA GLU A 90 29.97 8.24 14.48
C GLU A 90 29.74 6.73 14.56
N GLU A 91 28.58 6.29 15.06
CA GLU A 91 28.21 4.88 15.14
C GLU A 91 27.97 4.26 13.75
N TRP A 92 27.39 5.03 12.82
CA TRP A 92 27.31 4.62 11.43
C TRP A 92 28.70 4.38 10.82
N MET A 93 29.66 5.30 11.02
CA MET A 93 31.02 5.14 10.50
C MET A 93 31.70 3.87 11.05
N ARG A 94 31.62 3.65 12.36
CA ARG A 94 32.19 2.43 12.99
C ARG A 94 31.58 1.13 12.47
N ARG A 95 30.30 1.15 12.06
CA ARG A 95 29.61 -0.02 11.51
C ARG A 95 29.97 -0.29 10.05
N TYR A 96 30.29 0.74 9.27
CA TYR A 96 30.74 0.58 7.89
C TYR A 96 32.24 0.22 7.77
N GLU A 97 33.05 0.55 8.78
CA GLU A 97 34.48 0.21 8.83
C GLU A 97 34.76 -1.23 9.29
N LYS A 98 33.78 -1.91 9.87
CA LYS A 98 33.83 -3.35 10.21
C LYS A 98 33.39 -4.22 9.05
#